data_AF-A0A0D2J5D7-F1
#
_entry.id   AF-A0A0D2J5D7-F1
#
_cell.length_a   1.000
_cell.length_b   1.000
_cell.length_c   1.000
_cell.angle_alpha   90.00
_cell.angle_beta   90.00
_cell.angle_gamma   90.00
#
_symmetry.space_group_name_H-M   'P 1'
#
loop_
_entity.id
_entity.type
_entity.pdbx_description
1 polymer ?
#
loop_
_entity_poly.entity_id
_entity_poly.type
_entity_poly.pdbx_seq_one_letter_code
_entity_poly.pdbx_strand_id
1 'polypeptide(L)' 'MPSSSKSTKPKNWRPEHDDFIRQHARNGEDAMSILILFETEFPNVMLTHEWIAERVKGCECR' A
#
# COMPACT_ATOMS: atom_id res chain seq x y z
N MET A 1 24.66 -8.80 -2.55
CA MET A 1 23.71 -8.75 -1.42
C MET A 1 22.50 -7.97 -1.88
N PRO A 2 21.29 -8.55 -1.97
CA PRO A 2 20.13 -7.72 -2.25
C PRO A 2 19.85 -6.90 -0.99
N SER A 3 20.07 -5.60 -1.07
CA SER A 3 19.72 -4.65 -0.02
C SER A 3 18.22 -4.80 0.24
N SER A 4 17.86 -5.28 1.43
CA SER A 4 16.52 -5.12 1.97
C SER A 4 16.30 -3.61 2.15
N SER A 5 15.84 -2.95 1.09
CA SER A 5 15.34 -1.59 1.11
C SER A 5 14.07 -1.66 1.95
N LYS A 6 14.25 -1.58 3.29
CA LYS A 6 13.15 -1.62 4.25
C LYS A 6 12.10 -0.63 3.77
N SER A 7 10.93 -1.19 3.45
CA SER A 7 9.76 -0.46 3.02
C SER A 7 9.43 0.57 4.10
N THR A 8 9.91 1.80 3.91
CA THR A 8 9.90 2.79 4.99
C THR A 8 8.53 3.45 5.01
N LYS A 9 7.82 3.33 6.14
CA LYS A 9 6.54 4.00 6.36
C LYS A 9 6.68 5.51 6.05
N PRO A 10 5.83 6.09 5.18
CA PRO A 10 5.89 7.52 4.88
C PRO A 10 5.75 8.38 6.13
N LYS A 11 6.47 9.51 6.17
CA LYS A 11 6.45 10.42 7.33
C LYS A 11 5.06 11.03 7.58
N ASN A 12 4.29 11.22 6.52
CA ASN A 12 2.93 11.75 6.55
C ASN A 12 1.87 10.64 6.57
N TRP A 13 2.23 9.41 6.96
CA TRP A 13 1.29 8.30 7.03
C TRP A 13 0.20 8.51 8.09
N ARG A 14 -1.06 8.35 7.69
CA ARG A 14 -2.23 8.50 8.56
C ARG A 14 -3.07 7.22 8.58
N PRO A 15 -3.89 7.00 9.63
CA PRO A 15 -4.80 5.84 9.69
C PRO A 15 -5.72 5.71 8.47
N GLU A 16 -6.19 6.84 7.92
CA GLU A 16 -7.03 6.90 6.70
C GLU A 16 -6.37 6.20 5.50
N HIS A 17 -5.04 6.26 5.39
CA HIS A 17 -4.30 5.60 4.31
C HIS A 17 -4.28 4.07 4.48
N ASP A 18 -4.17 3.58 5.72
CA ASP A 18 -4.25 2.14 6.00
C ASP A 18 -5.66 1.61 5.71
N ASP A 19 -6.69 2.39 6.07
CA ASP A 19 -8.09 2.03 5.82
C ASP A 19 -8.40 1.98 4.32
N PHE A 20 -7.89 2.94 3.54
CA PHE A 20 -7.98 2.94 2.08
C PHE A 20 -7.40 1.65 1.49
N ILE A 21 -6.14 1.32 1.82
CA ILE A 21 -5.47 0.12 1.28
C ILE A 21 -6.23 -1.14 1.67
N ARG A 22 -6.67 -1.26 2.94
CA ARG A 22 -7.43 -2.42 3.41
C ARG A 22 -8.79 -2.55 2.71
N GLN A 23 -9.47 -1.45 2.45
CA GLN A 23 -10.76 -1.46 1.78
C GLN A 23 -10.62 -1.97 0.34
N HIS A 24 -9.64 -1.47 -0.42
CA HIS A 24 -9.40 -1.95 -1.78
C HIS A 24 -8.86 -3.38 -1.82
N ALA A 25 -7.98 -3.75 -0.89
CA ALA A 25 -7.51 -5.13 -0.77
C ALA A 25 -8.68 -6.11 -0.48
N ARG A 26 -9.64 -5.72 0.37
CA ARG A 26 -10.87 -6.50 0.62
C ARG A 26 -11.79 -6.60 -0.59
N ASN A 27 -11.78 -5.59 -1.46
CA ASN A 27 -12.51 -5.60 -2.72
C ASN A 27 -11.83 -6.48 -3.79
N GLY A 28 -10.66 -7.06 -3.48
CA GLY A 28 -9.91 -7.93 -4.38
C GLY A 28 -9.01 -7.19 -5.36
N GLU A 29 -8.74 -5.90 -5.12
CA GLU A 29 -7.79 -5.15 -5.94
C GLU A 29 -6.36 -5.57 -5.64
N ASP A 30 -5.54 -5.62 -6.69
CA ASP A 30 -4.12 -5.93 -6.58
C ASP A 30 -3.32 -4.70 -6.12
N ALA A 31 -2.08 -4.95 -5.68
CA ALA A 31 -1.22 -3.92 -5.12
C ALA A 31 -0.89 -2.78 -6.12
N MET A 32 -0.86 -3.05 -7.42
CA MET A 32 -0.59 -2.03 -8.44
C MET A 32 -1.81 -1.14 -8.66
N SER A 33 -3.00 -1.73 -8.75
CA SER A 33 -4.25 -0.98 -8.84
C SER A 33 -4.45 -0.08 -7.62
N ILE A 34 -4.19 -0.61 -6.42
CA ILE A 34 -4.25 0.14 -5.16
C ILE A 34 -3.23 1.28 -5.15
N LEU A 35 -2.00 1.06 -5.63
CA LEU A 35 -0.98 2.11 -5.72
C LEU A 35 -1.45 3.27 -6.59
N ILE A 36 -1.98 2.98 -7.78
CA ILE A 36 -2.45 4.00 -8.73
C ILE A 36 -3.57 4.82 -8.09
N LEU A 37 -4.57 4.16 -7.50
CA LEU A 37 -5.68 4.85 -6.83
C LEU A 37 -5.19 5.67 -5.63
N PHE A 38 -4.23 5.14 -4.88
CA PHE A 38 -3.64 5.82 -3.73
C PHE A 38 -2.88 7.09 -4.15
N GLU A 39 -2.10 7.04 -5.23
CA GLU A 39 -1.38 8.20 -5.77
C GLU A 39 -2.35 9.30 -6.25
N THR A 40 -3.53 8.92 -6.73
CA THR A 40 -4.57 9.89 -7.11
C THR A 40 -5.27 10.53 -5.92
N GLU A 41 -5.57 9.76 -4.86
CA GLU A 41 -6.27 10.25 -3.67
C GLU A 41 -5.33 11.01 -2.71
N PHE A 42 -4.09 10.54 -2.59
CA PHE A 42 -3.09 11.07 -1.67
C PHE A 42 -1.80 11.45 -2.41
N PRO A 43 -1.82 12.46 -3.30
CA PRO A 43 -0.68 12.80 -4.16
C PRO A 43 0.58 13.26 -3.40
N ASN A 44 0.40 13.66 -2.13
CA ASN A 44 1.50 14.08 -1.26
C ASN A 44 2.16 12.91 -0.50
N VAL A 45 1.66 11.69 -0.65
CA VAL A 45 2.12 10.50 0.07
C VAL A 45 2.73 9.54 -0.92
N MET A 46 4.06 9.55 -1.02
CA MET A 46 4.78 8.62 -1.91
C MET A 46 4.91 7.25 -1.26
N LEU A 47 4.45 6.23 -1.98
CA LEU A 47 4.56 4.82 -1.64
C LEU A 47 5.31 4.07 -2.73
N THR A 48 5.87 2.92 -2.36
CA THR A 48 6.36 1.96 -3.36
C THR A 48 5.39 0.80 -3.50
N HIS A 49 5.40 0.17 -4.67
CA HIS A 49 4.60 -1.02 -4.92
C HIS A 49 4.89 -2.12 -3.88
N GLU A 50 6.15 -2.32 -3.48
CA GLU A 50 6.53 -3.32 -2.47
C GLU A 50 5.88 -3.03 -1.10
N TRP A 51 5.76 -1.76 -0.73
CA TRP A 51 5.13 -1.33 0.52
C TRP A 51 3.65 -1.69 0.60
N ILE A 52 2.94 -1.53 -0.51
CA ILE A 52 1.53 -1.89 -0.63
C ILE A 52 1.38 -3.40 -0.76
N ALA A 53 2.23 -4.07 -1.54
CA ALA A 53 2.21 -5.52 -1.71
C ALA A 53 2.37 -6.28 -0.39
N GLU A 54 3.23 -5.81 0.52
CA GLU A 54 3.35 -6.37 1.88
C GLU A 54 2.02 -6.30 2.67
N ARG A 55 1.19 -5.28 2.42
CA ARG A 55 -0.07 -5.04 3.13
C ARG A 55 -1.26 -5.73 2.49
N VAL A 56 -1.26 -5.86 1.17
CA VAL A 56 -2.28 -6.60 0.42
C VAL A 56 -2.14 -8.11 0.65
N LYS A 57 -0.91 -8.64 0.71
CA LYS A 57 -0.63 -10.06 1.02
C LYS A 57 -1.18 -10.52 2.38
N GLY A 58 -1.31 -9.61 3.34
CA GLY A 58 -1.95 -9.90 4.64
C GLY A 58 -3.44 -10.25 4.55
N CYS A 59 -4.09 -10.00 3.40
CA CYS A 59 -5.50 -10.34 3.14
C CYS A 59 -5.68 -11.63 2.32
N GLU A 60 -4.60 -12.32 1.93
CA GLU A 60 -4.67 -13.67 1.32
C GLU A 60 -4.98 -14.72 2.40
N CYS A 61 -6.21 -14.68 2.93
CA CYS A 61 -6.83 -15.82 3.61
C CYS A 61 -7.96 -16.32 2.71
N ARG A 62 -7.62 -17.24 1.81
CA ARG A 62 -8.56 -18.19 1.22
C ARG A 62 -8.01 -19.59 1.35
#